data_AF-A0A6J4IRR2-F1
#
_entry.id   AF-A0A6J4IRR2-F1
#
_cell.length_a   1.000
_cell.length_b   1.000
_cell.length_c   1.000
_cell.angle_alpha   90.00
_cell.angle_beta   90.00
_cell.angle_gamma   90.00
#
_symmetry.space_group_name_H-M   'P 1'
#
loop_
_entity.id
_entity.type
_entity.pdbx_description
1 polymer ?
#
loop_
_entity_poly.entity_id
_entity_poly.type
_entity_poly.pdbx_seq_one_letter_code
_entity_poly.pdbx_strand_id
1 'polypeptide(L)'
;MRSAEHPHPPGADRRWSEWWHFDFAAPDGSVGGFLRLTLLPHDHVSWYWAYVAGEARPLVAVRHHDVELPRTSELVVRADGLWASVHCETPDEHWSMGLEAFGVAYDDPYEAWGAERGERTPLGWDLEFEAAGPPSSVSDTSYAQDGEMFGELLVGRERIAFSGDARRTHGWGTVDWWADAGSGSGVEEVAERGAGAVLAVAPVRVEAADGRVTGLLRELRRTEVGVAWTERIAHTR
;
A
#
# COMPACT_ATOMS: atom_id res chain seq x y z
N MET A 1 -11.74 12.17 -22.57
CA MET A 1 -10.66 12.45 -21.61
C MET A 1 -10.36 11.10 -20.97
N ARG A 2 -9.14 10.55 -21.09
CA ARG A 2 -8.81 9.31 -20.38
C ARG A 2 -8.96 9.63 -18.89
N SER A 3 -9.63 8.78 -18.11
CA SER A 3 -9.69 9.03 -16.66
C SER A 3 -8.26 9.00 -16.12
N ALA A 4 -8.00 9.77 -15.08
CA ALA A 4 -6.69 9.82 -14.43
C ALA A 4 -6.32 8.50 -13.74
N GLU A 5 -7.08 7.43 -13.95
CA GLU A 5 -6.98 6.14 -13.25
C GLU A 5 -6.04 5.15 -13.93
N HIS A 6 -5.78 5.34 -15.22
CA HIS A 6 -4.89 4.50 -16.01
C HIS A 6 -3.45 5.01 -15.94
N PRO A 7 -2.45 4.13 -16.16
CA PRO A 7 -1.06 4.53 -16.22
C PRO A 7 -0.81 5.75 -17.11
N HIS A 8 -0.12 6.74 -16.56
CA HIS A 8 0.28 7.94 -17.25
C HIS A 8 1.51 7.69 -18.14
N PRO A 9 1.67 8.44 -19.25
CA PRO A 9 2.93 8.46 -19.98
C PRO A 9 4.08 8.88 -19.05
N PRO A 10 5.17 8.10 -18.93
CA PRO A 10 6.27 8.43 -18.04
C PRO A 10 6.93 9.76 -18.40
N GLY A 11 7.26 10.55 -17.38
CA GLY A 11 8.10 11.73 -17.54
C GLY A 11 9.55 11.38 -17.90
N ALA A 12 10.36 12.37 -18.28
CA ALA A 12 11.74 12.16 -18.72
C ALA A 12 12.75 11.92 -17.56
N ASP A 13 12.41 12.27 -16.32
CA ASP A 13 13.27 12.00 -15.16
C ASP A 13 13.27 10.50 -14.86
N ARG A 14 14.44 9.91 -14.64
CA ARG A 14 14.60 8.49 -14.29
C ARG A 14 13.84 8.11 -13.03
N ARG A 15 13.67 9.04 -12.08
CA ARG A 15 12.93 8.85 -10.82
C ARG A 15 11.42 9.03 -10.98
N TRP A 16 10.92 9.18 -12.21
CA TRP A 16 9.48 9.20 -12.44
C TRP A 16 8.88 7.85 -12.00
N SER A 17 7.85 7.92 -11.17
CA SER A 17 7.08 6.77 -10.69
C SER A 17 5.59 7.10 -10.68
N GLU A 18 4.77 6.07 -10.67
CA GLU A 18 3.32 6.18 -10.53
C GLU A 18 2.82 5.09 -9.58
N TRP A 19 1.90 5.40 -8.69
CA TRP A 19 1.49 4.48 -7.63
C TRP A 19 0.00 4.53 -7.29
N TRP A 20 -0.58 3.35 -7.11
CA TRP A 20 -1.92 3.14 -6.58
C TRP A 20 -1.79 2.58 -5.17
N HIS A 21 -2.40 3.25 -4.20
CA HIS A 21 -2.31 2.90 -2.78
C HIS A 21 -3.70 2.83 -2.17
N PHE A 22 -3.96 1.80 -1.36
CA PHE A 22 -5.20 1.65 -0.62
C PHE A 22 -4.88 1.27 0.81
N ASP A 23 -5.46 2.00 1.76
CA ASP A 23 -5.48 1.69 3.18
C ASP A 23 -6.89 1.29 3.58
N PHE A 24 -7.01 0.31 4.47
CA PHE A 24 -8.28 -0.09 5.06
C PHE A 24 -8.12 -0.54 6.50
N ALA A 25 -9.17 -0.35 7.30
CA ALA A 25 -9.20 -0.79 8.69
C ALA A 25 -10.62 -1.14 9.14
N ALA A 26 -10.73 -2.23 9.90
CA ALA A 26 -11.95 -2.54 10.63
C ALA A 26 -12.15 -1.47 11.72
N PRO A 27 -13.40 -1.02 11.98
CA PRO A 27 -13.67 0.02 12.98
C PRO A 27 -13.23 -0.35 14.40
N ASP A 28 -13.17 -1.64 14.70
CA ASP A 28 -12.73 -2.16 16.00
C ASP A 28 -11.21 -2.32 16.10
N GLY A 29 -10.45 -2.11 15.02
CA GLY A 29 -8.99 -2.23 14.98
C GLY A 29 -8.45 -3.66 15.01
N SER A 30 -9.33 -4.67 14.90
CA SER A 30 -8.96 -6.09 14.90
C SER A 30 -8.15 -6.50 13.67
N VAL A 31 -8.40 -5.84 12.54
CA VAL A 31 -7.68 -6.03 11.29
C VAL A 31 -7.62 -4.72 10.52
N GLY A 32 -6.45 -4.39 10.02
CA GLY A 32 -6.22 -3.35 9.04
C GLY A 32 -5.16 -3.82 8.06
N GLY A 33 -5.23 -3.28 6.86
CA GLY A 33 -4.27 -3.63 5.83
C GLY A 33 -4.09 -2.51 4.84
N PHE A 34 -3.13 -2.73 3.96
CA PHE A 34 -2.87 -1.83 2.87
C PHE A 34 -2.21 -2.54 1.71
N LEU A 35 -2.34 -1.94 0.54
CA LEU A 35 -1.61 -2.32 -0.65
C LEU A 35 -1.04 -1.11 -1.36
N ARG A 36 0.12 -1.29 -1.99
CA ARG A 36 0.72 -0.30 -2.88
C ARG A 36 1.27 -1.01 -4.11
N LEU A 37 0.84 -0.59 -5.28
CA LEU A 37 1.49 -0.91 -6.55
C LEU A 37 2.18 0.35 -7.06
N THR A 38 3.50 0.31 -7.21
CA THR A 38 4.29 1.41 -7.77
C THR A 38 4.95 0.95 -9.07
N LEU A 39 4.82 1.73 -10.13
CA LEU A 39 5.50 1.52 -11.41
C LEU A 39 6.73 2.43 -11.48
N LEU A 40 7.90 1.82 -11.78
CA LEU A 40 9.16 2.52 -12.02
C LEU A 40 9.60 2.23 -13.46
N PRO A 41 9.00 2.89 -14.47
CA PRO A 41 9.15 2.50 -15.87
C PRO A 41 10.57 2.60 -16.41
N HIS A 42 11.38 3.54 -15.89
CA HIS A 42 12.79 3.71 -16.31
C HIS A 42 13.72 2.63 -15.75
N ASP A 43 13.31 1.98 -14.66
CA ASP A 43 14.02 0.84 -14.08
C ASP A 43 13.44 -0.50 -14.54
N HIS A 44 12.36 -0.47 -15.35
CA HIS A 44 11.63 -1.65 -15.85
C HIS A 44 11.08 -2.58 -14.76
N VAL A 45 10.79 -2.04 -13.57
CA VAL A 45 10.24 -2.79 -12.44
C VAL A 45 8.99 -2.14 -11.88
N SER A 46 8.18 -2.97 -11.22
CA SER A 46 7.11 -2.55 -10.31
C SER A 46 7.47 -2.97 -8.90
N TRP A 47 7.04 -2.17 -7.93
CA TRP A 47 7.00 -2.56 -6.53
C TRP A 47 5.58 -2.94 -6.16
N TYR A 48 5.42 -4.02 -5.42
CA TYR A 48 4.13 -4.45 -4.90
C TYR A 48 4.23 -4.73 -3.40
N TRP A 49 3.40 -4.05 -2.63
CA TRP A 49 3.27 -4.19 -1.19
C TRP A 49 1.86 -4.64 -0.85
N ALA A 50 1.75 -5.60 0.06
CA ALA A 50 0.49 -6.03 0.66
C ALA A 50 0.73 -6.42 2.12
N TYR A 51 0.08 -5.74 3.05
CA TYR A 51 0.33 -5.88 4.49
C TYR A 51 -0.99 -6.00 5.24
N VAL A 52 -1.03 -6.87 6.27
CA VAL A 52 -2.16 -7.02 7.19
C VAL A 52 -1.66 -7.10 8.63
N ALA A 53 -2.26 -6.34 9.54
CA ALA A 53 -1.96 -6.34 10.97
C ALA A 53 -3.18 -5.89 11.81
N GLY A 54 -3.09 -5.91 13.15
CA GLY A 54 -4.17 -5.47 14.04
C GLY A 54 -3.80 -5.53 15.53
N GLU A 55 -4.68 -5.04 16.42
CA GLU A 55 -4.40 -4.85 17.87
C GLU A 55 -3.91 -6.10 18.62
N ALA A 56 -4.17 -7.29 18.09
CA ALA A 56 -3.65 -8.57 18.60
C ALA A 56 -3.26 -9.53 17.47
N ARG A 57 -2.96 -9.00 16.29
CA ARG A 57 -2.67 -9.77 15.08
C ARG A 57 -1.23 -9.50 14.64
N PRO A 58 -0.40 -10.55 14.48
CA PRO A 58 0.94 -10.42 13.91
C PRO A 58 0.90 -9.73 12.55
N LEU A 59 1.94 -8.98 12.23
CA LEU A 59 2.10 -8.43 10.89
C LEU A 59 2.38 -9.55 9.90
N VAL A 60 1.57 -9.64 8.84
CA VAL A 60 1.87 -10.43 7.65
C VAL A 60 2.17 -9.48 6.49
N ALA A 61 3.36 -9.60 5.89
CA ALA A 61 3.80 -8.72 4.82
C ALA A 61 4.20 -9.48 3.56
N VAL A 62 3.76 -8.97 2.42
CA VAL A 62 4.23 -9.30 1.08
C VAL A 62 4.87 -8.03 0.52
N ARG A 63 6.15 -8.12 0.16
CA ARG A 63 6.92 -6.99 -0.36
C ARG A 63 7.83 -7.46 -1.48
N HIS A 64 7.54 -7.01 -2.70
CA HIS A 64 8.37 -7.26 -3.87
C HIS A 64 8.80 -5.93 -4.49
N HIS A 65 10.08 -5.75 -4.77
CA HIS A 65 10.61 -4.59 -5.49
C HIS A 65 11.16 -4.91 -6.89
N ASP A 66 11.06 -6.17 -7.30
CA ASP A 66 11.56 -6.67 -8.57
C ASP A 66 10.45 -7.49 -9.24
N VAL A 67 9.38 -6.81 -9.63
CA VAL A 67 8.27 -7.39 -10.36
C VAL A 67 8.23 -6.80 -11.76
N GLU A 68 7.99 -7.61 -12.79
CA GLU A 68 7.82 -7.09 -14.15
C GLU A 68 6.71 -6.01 -14.18
N LEU A 69 6.90 -4.97 -15.01
CA LEU A 69 5.84 -4.01 -15.30
C LEU A 69 4.59 -4.71 -15.86
N PRO A 70 3.37 -4.23 -15.54
CA PRO A 70 2.16 -4.69 -16.19
C PRO A 70 2.29 -4.59 -17.71
N ARG A 71 1.87 -5.65 -18.41
CA ARG A 71 2.03 -5.76 -19.88
C ARG A 71 0.95 -5.00 -20.66
N THR A 72 -0.13 -4.63 -19.98
CA THR A 72 -1.29 -3.94 -20.52
C THR A 72 -1.62 -2.75 -19.61
N SER A 73 -2.68 -2.02 -19.93
CA SER A 73 -3.23 -1.01 -19.01
C SER A 73 -3.90 -1.61 -17.77
N GLU A 74 -4.04 -2.94 -17.70
CA GLU A 74 -4.53 -3.64 -16.52
C GLU A 74 -3.40 -3.77 -15.52
N LEU A 75 -3.61 -3.32 -14.28
CA LEU A 75 -2.58 -3.30 -13.25
C LEU A 75 -2.48 -4.69 -12.58
N VAL A 76 -2.03 -5.67 -13.37
CA VAL A 76 -1.82 -7.04 -12.93
C VAL A 76 -0.33 -7.34 -12.91
N VAL A 77 0.16 -7.79 -11.75
CA VAL A 77 1.56 -8.13 -11.54
C VAL A 77 1.72 -9.59 -11.12
N ARG A 78 2.83 -10.20 -11.55
CA ARG A 78 3.17 -11.60 -11.27
C ARG A 78 4.65 -11.73 -10.97
N ALA A 79 4.98 -12.46 -9.90
CA ALA A 79 6.33 -12.86 -9.56
C ALA A 79 6.30 -14.27 -8.92
N ASP A 80 7.45 -14.79 -8.50
CA ASP A 80 7.49 -16.05 -7.76
C ASP A 80 6.68 -15.93 -6.45
N GLY A 81 5.63 -16.74 -6.34
CA GLY A 81 4.72 -16.71 -5.20
C GLY A 81 3.85 -15.45 -5.08
N LEU A 82 3.69 -14.66 -6.14
CA LEU A 82 2.84 -13.47 -6.19
C LEU A 82 1.97 -13.46 -7.46
N TRP A 83 0.66 -13.33 -7.26
CA TRP A 83 -0.27 -12.76 -8.22
C TRP A 83 -1.05 -11.65 -7.52
N ALA A 84 -1.16 -10.48 -8.17
CA ALA A 84 -2.01 -9.41 -7.68
C ALA A 84 -2.63 -8.62 -8.84
N SER A 85 -3.82 -8.08 -8.59
CA SER A 85 -4.53 -7.19 -9.51
C SER A 85 -5.07 -5.98 -8.77
N VAL A 86 -5.01 -4.83 -9.43
CA VAL A 86 -5.69 -3.59 -9.01
C VAL A 86 -6.51 -3.13 -10.21
N HIS A 87 -7.84 -3.22 -10.13
CA HIS A 87 -8.72 -2.96 -11.27
C HIS A 87 -9.61 -1.76 -10.97
N CYS A 88 -9.60 -0.79 -11.88
CA CYS A 88 -10.54 0.32 -11.88
C CYS A 88 -11.83 -0.17 -12.55
N GLU A 89 -12.86 -0.49 -11.77
CA GLU A 89 -14.16 -0.90 -12.31
C GLU A 89 -14.88 0.32 -12.89
N THR A 90 -15.03 1.36 -12.07
CA THR A 90 -15.61 2.65 -12.47
C THR A 90 -14.74 3.79 -11.95
N PRO A 91 -14.18 4.64 -12.83
CA PRO A 91 -13.34 5.76 -12.41
C PRO A 91 -13.98 6.63 -11.33
N ASP A 92 -13.20 7.02 -10.33
CA ASP A 92 -13.63 7.83 -9.18
C ASP A 92 -14.78 7.22 -8.34
N GLU A 93 -15.17 5.96 -8.57
CA GLU A 93 -16.31 5.32 -7.90
C GLU A 93 -15.94 3.97 -7.29
N HIS A 94 -15.48 3.01 -8.08
CA HIS A 94 -15.39 1.60 -7.68
C HIS A 94 -14.11 0.92 -8.19
N TRP A 95 -13.45 0.18 -7.30
CA TRP A 95 -12.22 -0.58 -7.56
C TRP A 95 -12.28 -1.99 -6.98
N SER A 96 -11.66 -2.93 -7.68
CA SER A 96 -11.49 -4.32 -7.22
C SER A 96 -10.01 -4.67 -7.09
N MET A 97 -9.64 -5.36 -6.01
CA MET A 97 -8.28 -5.77 -5.72
C MET A 97 -8.20 -7.25 -5.36
N GLY A 98 -7.36 -7.98 -6.11
CA GLY A 98 -7.09 -9.40 -5.91
C GLY A 98 -5.65 -9.61 -5.45
N LEU A 99 -5.46 -10.57 -4.55
CA LEU A 99 -4.14 -11.02 -4.12
C LEU A 99 -4.13 -12.52 -3.88
N GLU A 100 -3.12 -13.19 -4.45
CA GLU A 100 -2.72 -14.54 -4.11
C GLU A 100 -1.21 -14.55 -3.91
N ALA A 101 -0.77 -14.65 -2.66
CA ALA A 101 0.64 -14.61 -2.33
C ALA A 101 1.01 -15.45 -1.10
N PHE A 102 2.32 -15.56 -0.86
CA PHE A 102 2.85 -15.95 0.43
C PHE A 102 3.62 -14.77 1.02
N GLY A 103 3.16 -14.28 2.16
CA GLY A 103 3.86 -13.28 2.96
C GLY A 103 4.73 -13.88 4.04
N VAL A 104 5.38 -13.00 4.79
CA VAL A 104 6.11 -13.33 6.02
C VAL A 104 5.30 -12.82 7.20
N ALA A 105 4.90 -13.72 8.10
CA ALA A 105 4.34 -13.37 9.40
C ALA A 105 5.49 -13.18 10.40
N TYR A 106 5.54 -12.02 11.04
CA TYR A 106 6.61 -11.65 11.96
C TYR A 106 6.18 -11.77 13.42
N ASP A 107 7.03 -12.38 14.26
CA ASP A 107 6.88 -12.34 15.71
C ASP A 107 7.16 -10.91 16.25
N ASP A 108 8.21 -10.27 15.74
CA ASP A 108 8.50 -8.84 15.94
C ASP A 108 8.33 -8.11 14.59
N PRO A 109 7.35 -7.21 14.44
CA PRO A 109 7.11 -6.51 13.17
C PRO A 109 8.32 -5.69 12.68
N TYR A 110 9.27 -5.33 13.54
CA TYR A 110 10.47 -4.59 13.12
C TYR A 110 11.50 -5.45 12.37
N GLU A 111 11.37 -6.78 12.37
CA GLU A 111 12.15 -7.67 11.49
C GLU A 111 11.89 -7.39 9.99
N ALA A 112 10.78 -6.73 9.66
CA ALA A 112 10.47 -6.27 8.30
C ALA A 112 11.45 -5.21 7.75
N TRP A 113 12.22 -4.53 8.61
CA TRP A 113 13.35 -3.69 8.18
C TRP A 113 14.68 -4.46 8.07
N GLY A 114 14.77 -5.61 8.74
CA GLY A 114 15.98 -6.38 8.91
C GLY A 114 16.15 -7.47 7.86
N ALA A 115 16.34 -8.70 8.34
CA ALA A 115 16.55 -9.87 7.50
C ALA A 115 15.23 -10.53 7.05
N GLU A 116 14.08 -9.93 7.38
CA GLU A 116 12.74 -10.41 7.03
C GLU A 116 12.51 -11.89 7.43
N ARG A 117 12.97 -12.24 8.65
CA ARG A 117 12.83 -13.60 9.19
C ARG A 117 11.47 -13.76 9.87
N GLY A 118 10.68 -14.70 9.38
CA GLY A 118 9.39 -15.04 9.97
C GLY A 118 8.78 -16.30 9.36
N GLU A 119 7.51 -16.56 9.67
CA GLU A 119 6.77 -17.71 9.14
C GLU A 119 6.20 -17.38 7.75
N ARG A 120 6.52 -18.24 6.77
CA ARG A 120 5.92 -18.13 5.43
C ARG A 120 4.42 -18.44 5.50
N THR A 121 3.60 -17.41 5.32
CA THR A 121 2.16 -17.45 5.58
C THR A 121 1.39 -17.11 4.31
N PRO A 122 0.41 -17.94 3.88
CA PRO A 122 -0.51 -17.56 2.82
C PRO A 122 -1.16 -16.21 3.12
N LEU A 123 -1.10 -15.29 2.16
CA LEU A 123 -1.81 -14.02 2.21
C LEU A 123 -2.58 -13.87 0.91
N GLY A 124 -3.88 -13.63 1.02
CA GLY A 124 -4.70 -13.35 -0.14
C GLY A 124 -5.87 -12.47 0.23
N TRP A 125 -6.49 -11.88 -0.78
CA TRP A 125 -7.71 -11.13 -0.61
C TRP A 125 -8.47 -11.01 -1.92
N ASP A 126 -9.76 -10.79 -1.77
CA ASP A 126 -10.68 -10.34 -2.82
C ASP A 126 -11.47 -9.19 -2.21
N LEU A 127 -11.11 -7.97 -2.61
CA LEU A 127 -11.58 -6.73 -1.98
C LEU A 127 -12.16 -5.78 -3.00
N GLU A 128 -13.19 -5.06 -2.57
CA GLU A 128 -13.86 -4.00 -3.30
C GLU A 128 -13.74 -2.70 -2.51
N PHE A 129 -13.42 -1.61 -3.19
CA PHE A 129 -13.44 -0.26 -2.65
C PHE A 129 -14.55 0.56 -3.33
N GLU A 130 -15.41 1.17 -2.52
CA GLU A 130 -16.46 2.08 -2.95
C GLU A 130 -16.21 3.48 -2.39
N ALA A 131 -16.17 4.47 -3.28
CA ALA A 131 -15.91 5.86 -2.92
C ALA A 131 -17.07 6.48 -2.13
N ALA A 132 -16.76 7.18 -1.05
CA ALA A 132 -17.76 7.94 -0.28
C ALA A 132 -18.06 9.32 -0.88
N GLY A 133 -17.28 9.76 -1.87
CA GLY A 133 -17.39 11.06 -2.51
C GLY A 133 -16.30 11.31 -3.55
N PRO A 134 -16.27 12.49 -4.19
CA PRO A 134 -15.28 12.79 -5.21
C PRO A 134 -13.86 12.83 -4.65
N PRO A 135 -12.82 12.57 -5.49
CA PRO A 135 -11.44 12.68 -5.05
C PRO A 135 -11.07 14.12 -4.69
N SER A 136 -10.14 14.25 -3.76
CA SER A 136 -9.53 15.51 -3.34
C SER A 136 -8.08 15.56 -3.81
N SER A 137 -7.67 16.69 -4.40
CA SER A 137 -6.27 16.88 -4.79
C SER A 137 -5.39 16.96 -3.55
N VAL A 138 -4.33 16.15 -3.53
CA VAL A 138 -3.28 16.16 -2.51
C VAL A 138 -2.09 16.97 -3.01
N SER A 139 -1.80 16.88 -4.31
CA SER A 139 -0.80 17.70 -5.01
C SER A 139 -1.19 17.87 -6.48
N ASP A 140 -0.35 18.56 -7.25
CA ASP A 140 -0.51 18.67 -8.71
C ASP A 140 -0.44 17.31 -9.43
N THR A 141 0.11 16.29 -8.78
CA THR A 141 0.31 14.96 -9.34
C THR A 141 -0.16 13.84 -8.41
N SER A 142 -1.07 14.13 -7.48
CA SER A 142 -1.74 13.11 -6.67
C SER A 142 -3.09 13.56 -6.13
N TYR A 143 -3.96 12.57 -5.89
CA TYR A 143 -5.25 12.76 -5.23
C TYR A 143 -5.56 11.60 -4.29
N ALA A 144 -6.46 11.87 -3.35
CA ALA A 144 -6.95 10.89 -2.40
C ALA A 144 -8.48 10.90 -2.31
N GLN A 145 -9.04 9.74 -1.97
CA GLN A 145 -10.47 9.50 -1.88
C GLN A 145 -10.75 8.62 -0.67
N ASP A 146 -11.63 9.07 0.21
CA ASP A 146 -12.15 8.26 1.31
C ASP A 146 -13.31 7.39 0.80
N GLY A 147 -13.50 6.23 1.41
CA GLY A 147 -14.51 5.27 1.01
C GLY A 147 -14.63 4.12 2.00
N GLU A 148 -15.31 3.07 1.58
CA GLU A 148 -15.43 1.81 2.31
C GLU A 148 -14.73 0.71 1.52
N MET A 149 -14.10 -0.21 2.25
CA MET A 149 -13.52 -1.43 1.69
C MET A 149 -14.25 -2.63 2.26
N PHE A 150 -14.59 -3.61 1.41
CA PHE A 150 -15.27 -4.83 1.82
C PHE A 150 -14.83 -6.03 0.98
N GLY A 151 -15.05 -7.23 1.49
CA GLY A 151 -14.70 -8.48 0.80
C GLY A 151 -14.21 -9.56 1.75
N GLU A 152 -13.22 -10.34 1.31
CA GLU A 152 -12.61 -11.41 2.11
C GLU A 152 -11.08 -11.28 2.16
N LEU A 153 -10.51 -11.45 3.35
CA LEU A 153 -9.07 -11.61 3.56
C LEU A 153 -8.77 -13.07 3.91
N LEU A 154 -7.70 -13.60 3.34
CA LEU A 154 -7.09 -14.87 3.72
C LEU A 154 -5.75 -14.59 4.40
N VAL A 155 -5.65 -14.94 5.69
CA VAL A 155 -4.40 -14.81 6.47
C VAL A 155 -4.06 -16.17 7.06
N GLY A 156 -3.08 -16.83 6.49
CA GLY A 156 -2.73 -18.21 6.82
C GLY A 156 -3.87 -19.17 6.53
N ARG A 157 -4.54 -19.65 7.58
CA ARG A 157 -5.73 -20.52 7.50
C ARG A 157 -7.03 -19.79 7.78
N GLU A 158 -6.95 -18.55 8.23
CA GLU A 158 -8.09 -17.75 8.63
C GLU A 158 -8.69 -17.06 7.40
N ARG A 159 -10.01 -17.16 7.25
CA ARG A 159 -10.80 -16.34 6.33
C ARG A 159 -11.57 -15.31 7.13
N ILE A 160 -11.43 -14.06 6.74
CA ILE A 160 -12.00 -12.91 7.44
C ILE A 160 -12.90 -12.19 6.46
N ALA A 161 -14.21 -12.23 6.69
CA ALA A 161 -15.13 -11.32 6.03
C ALA A 161 -14.81 -9.90 6.52
N PHE A 162 -14.51 -9.01 5.59
CA PHE A 162 -14.05 -7.66 5.89
C PHE A 162 -15.06 -6.62 5.43
N SER A 163 -15.25 -5.59 6.26
CA SER A 163 -15.92 -4.34 5.94
C SER A 163 -15.38 -3.27 6.88
N GLY A 164 -14.95 -2.13 6.34
CA GLY A 164 -14.38 -1.05 7.14
C GLY A 164 -14.04 0.20 6.34
N ASP A 165 -13.58 1.21 7.06
CA ASP A 165 -13.16 2.49 6.50
C ASP A 165 -11.93 2.28 5.61
N ALA A 166 -11.89 3.02 4.50
CA ALA A 166 -10.80 2.94 3.56
C ALA A 166 -10.42 4.31 2.98
N ARG A 167 -9.17 4.39 2.55
CA ARG A 167 -8.64 5.53 1.82
C ARG A 167 -7.81 5.04 0.65
N ARG A 168 -8.11 5.58 -0.53
CA ARG A 168 -7.37 5.37 -1.74
C ARG A 168 -6.55 6.62 -2.05
N THR A 169 -5.33 6.42 -2.54
CA THR A 169 -4.51 7.45 -3.18
C THR A 169 -4.06 6.95 -4.54
N HIS A 170 -4.04 7.86 -5.52
CA HIS A 170 -3.28 7.68 -6.75
C HIS A 170 -2.36 8.88 -6.97
N GLY A 171 -1.10 8.62 -7.31
CA GLY A 171 -0.12 9.66 -7.62
C GLY A 171 0.88 9.25 -8.69
N TRP A 172 1.47 10.25 -9.34
CA TRP A 172 2.48 10.09 -10.39
C TRP A 172 3.51 11.22 -10.30
N GLY A 173 4.63 11.07 -10.99
CA GLY A 173 5.65 12.10 -11.09
C GLY A 173 7.00 11.70 -10.51
N THR A 174 7.90 12.68 -10.43
CA THR A 174 9.27 12.47 -9.92
C THR A 174 9.25 12.35 -8.40
N VAL A 175 9.63 11.18 -7.90
CA VAL A 175 9.68 10.88 -6.47
C VAL A 175 11.11 10.56 -6.05
N ASP A 176 11.60 11.25 -5.02
CA ASP A 176 12.83 10.93 -4.32
C ASP A 176 12.53 10.33 -2.94
N TRP A 177 12.33 9.01 -2.91
CA TRP A 177 12.10 8.21 -1.71
C TRP A 177 13.23 8.33 -0.65
N TRP A 178 14.37 8.91 -1.02
CA TRP A 178 15.59 8.99 -0.20
C TRP A 178 15.89 10.41 0.28
N ALA A 179 15.10 11.40 -0.17
CA ALA A 179 15.17 12.75 0.36
C ALA A 179 14.56 12.82 1.76
N ASP A 180 14.93 13.84 2.55
CA ASP A 180 14.29 14.14 3.82
C ASP A 180 12.77 14.31 3.63
N ALA A 181 11.98 14.01 4.67
CA ALA A 181 10.51 14.06 4.63
C ALA A 181 10.02 15.43 4.09
N GLY A 182 9.33 15.40 2.95
CA GLY A 182 8.87 16.57 2.22
C GLY A 182 8.15 16.22 0.92
N SER A 183 7.72 17.26 0.19
CA SER A 183 7.08 17.13 -1.12
C SER A 183 8.01 16.41 -2.10
N GLY A 184 7.59 15.22 -2.53
CA GLY A 184 8.36 14.38 -3.45
C GLY A 184 8.97 13.13 -2.82
N SER A 185 8.68 12.79 -1.56
CA SER A 185 9.21 11.56 -0.93
C SER A 185 8.41 10.28 -1.19
N GLY A 186 7.29 10.36 -1.92
CA GLY A 186 6.38 9.20 -2.13
C GLY A 186 5.64 8.79 -0.88
N VAL A 187 5.91 9.50 0.23
CA VAL A 187 5.22 9.42 1.50
C VAL A 187 4.08 10.43 1.45
N GLU A 188 2.87 9.92 1.55
CA GLU A 188 1.73 10.76 1.84
C GLU A 188 1.58 10.84 3.36
N GLU A 189 1.92 12.00 3.91
CA GLU A 189 1.76 12.26 5.32
C GLU A 189 0.26 12.20 5.65
N VAL A 190 -0.22 11.08 6.20
CA VAL A 190 -1.57 10.97 6.79
C VAL A 190 -1.56 11.67 8.16
N ALA A 191 -0.97 12.87 8.23
CA ALA A 191 -0.80 13.66 9.46
C ALA A 191 -2.14 14.07 10.08
N GLU A 192 -3.22 14.11 9.30
CA GLU A 192 -4.46 14.75 9.74
C GLU A 192 -5.34 13.89 10.65
N ARG A 193 -5.09 12.58 10.83
CA ARG A 193 -5.92 11.72 11.69
C ARG A 193 -5.48 11.65 13.16
N GLY A 194 -4.49 12.45 13.58
CA GLY A 194 -4.16 12.66 15.00
C GLY A 194 -3.34 11.54 15.67
N ALA A 195 -2.70 11.87 16.80
CA ALA A 195 -1.77 11.02 17.54
C ALA A 195 -2.46 9.94 18.40
N GLY A 196 -3.43 9.23 17.82
CA GLY A 196 -4.20 8.17 18.47
C GLY A 196 -3.35 6.99 18.96
N ALA A 197 -3.95 6.08 19.74
CA ALA A 197 -3.25 4.90 20.25
C ALA A 197 -2.80 3.99 19.11
N VAL A 198 -1.54 3.55 19.13
CA VAL A 198 -1.01 2.60 18.14
C VAL A 198 -1.57 1.21 18.46
N LEU A 199 -2.25 0.62 17.49
CA LEU A 199 -2.82 -0.73 17.56
C LEU A 199 -1.86 -1.76 16.94
N ALA A 200 -1.22 -1.40 15.83
CA ALA A 200 -0.25 -2.24 15.15
C ALA A 200 0.76 -1.39 14.39
N VAL A 201 1.91 -1.98 14.07
CA VAL A 201 2.96 -1.34 13.26
C VAL A 201 3.29 -2.22 12.06
N ALA A 202 3.58 -1.58 10.94
CA ALA A 202 3.96 -2.20 9.68
C ALA A 202 5.16 -1.46 9.08
N PRO A 203 6.37 -1.79 9.52
CA PRO A 203 7.59 -1.26 8.93
C PRO A 203 7.73 -1.76 7.48
N VAL A 204 8.04 -0.84 6.56
CA VAL A 204 8.32 -1.16 5.16
C VAL A 204 9.76 -0.78 4.86
N ARG A 205 10.58 -1.74 4.47
CA ARG A 205 11.91 -1.49 3.93
C ARG A 205 11.77 -1.15 2.46
N VAL A 206 12.15 0.05 2.06
CA VAL A 206 12.18 0.47 0.65
C VAL A 206 13.62 0.34 0.16
N GLU A 207 13.84 -0.39 -0.94
CA GLU A 207 15.17 -0.69 -1.47
C GLU A 207 15.14 -0.48 -2.99
N ALA A 208 15.96 0.44 -3.48
CA ALA A 208 16.15 0.67 -4.92
C ALA A 208 17.05 -0.39 -5.55
N ALA A 209 16.93 -0.55 -6.87
CA ALA A 209 17.80 -1.42 -7.66
C ALA A 209 19.29 -1.04 -7.56
N ASP A 210 19.61 0.22 -7.22
CA ASP A 210 20.98 0.70 -6.99
C ASP A 210 21.50 0.49 -5.55
N GLY A 211 20.72 -0.17 -4.70
CA GLY A 211 21.09 -0.54 -3.33
C GLY A 211 20.85 0.56 -2.28
N ARG A 212 20.25 1.69 -2.65
CA ARG A 212 19.77 2.67 -1.64
C ARG A 212 18.62 2.08 -0.83
N VAL A 213 18.63 2.34 0.47
CA VAL A 213 17.65 1.84 1.44
C VAL A 213 17.10 2.98 2.29
N THR A 214 15.81 2.90 2.59
CA THR A 214 15.06 3.77 3.50
C THR A 214 13.99 2.93 4.18
N GLY A 215 13.43 3.44 5.25
CA GLY A 215 12.31 2.82 5.94
C GLY A 215 11.10 3.73 5.90
N LEU A 216 9.93 3.12 5.77
CA LEU A 216 8.67 3.71 6.17
C LEU A 216 8.25 3.03 7.46
N LEU A 217 7.84 3.81 8.46
CA LEU A 217 7.07 3.27 9.58
C LEU A 217 5.61 3.57 9.32
N ARG A 218 4.82 2.51 9.16
CA ARG A 218 3.36 2.63 9.15
C ARG A 218 2.79 2.16 10.47
N GLU A 219 1.77 2.86 10.96
CA GLU A 219 1.11 2.55 12.22
C GLU A 219 -0.39 2.58 12.03
N LEU A 220 -1.05 1.47 12.38
CA LEU A 220 -2.50 1.42 12.51
C LEU A 220 -2.86 2.07 13.83
N ARG A 221 -3.63 3.16 13.79
CA ARG A 221 -3.92 3.98 14.97
C ARG A 221 -5.42 4.08 15.21
N ARG A 222 -5.82 3.99 16.48
CA ARG A 222 -7.16 4.36 16.94
C ARG A 222 -7.19 5.84 17.26
N THR A 223 -7.96 6.58 16.48
CA THR A 223 -8.10 8.04 16.55
C THR A 223 -9.48 8.42 17.06
N GLU A 224 -9.75 9.72 17.25
CA GLU A 224 -11.09 10.19 17.64
C GLU A 224 -12.14 9.96 16.54
N VAL A 225 -11.70 9.84 15.28
CA VAL A 225 -12.56 9.75 14.09
C VAL A 225 -12.58 8.36 13.47
N GLY A 226 -11.98 7.36 14.10
CA GLY A 226 -11.93 5.98 13.60
C GLY A 226 -10.55 5.36 13.67
N VAL A 227 -10.39 4.21 13.01
CA VAL A 227 -9.10 3.50 12.91
C VAL A 227 -8.50 3.77 11.53
N ALA A 228 -7.24 4.18 11.46
CA ALA A 228 -6.59 4.50 10.20
C ALA A 228 -5.09 4.22 10.22
N TRP A 229 -4.51 4.04 9.04
CA TRP A 229 -3.06 3.96 8.87
C TRP A 229 -2.45 5.36 8.84
N THR A 230 -1.27 5.47 9.44
CA THR A 230 -0.37 6.63 9.31
C THR A 230 0.95 6.16 8.73
N GLU A 231 1.66 7.02 8.01
CA GLU A 231 2.96 6.72 7.39
C GLU A 231 3.94 7.85 7.66
N ARG A 232 5.18 7.49 7.96
CA ARG A 232 6.30 8.44 8.05
C ARG A 232 7.59 7.79 7.58
N ILE A 233 8.51 8.61 7.06
CA ILE A 233 9.89 8.16 6.85
C ILE A 233 10.52 7.83 8.20
N ALA A 234 11.19 6.70 8.25
CA ALA A 234 12.04 6.28 9.34
C ALA A 234 13.37 5.85 8.71
N HIS A 235 14.45 6.60 8.99
CA HIS A 235 15.77 6.17 8.54
C HIS A 235 16.09 4.82 9.20
N THR A 236 16.18 3.77 8.38
CA THR A 236 16.65 2.45 8.80
C THR A 236 18.09 2.60 9.28
N ARG A 237 18.39 2.11 10.48
CA ARG A 237 19.77 2.06 10.99
C ARG A 237 20.60 1.02 10.25
#